data_AF-A0AAJ2PY30-F1
#
_entry.id   AF-A0AAJ2PY30-F1
#
_cell.length_a   1.000
_cell.length_b   1.000
_cell.length_c   1.000
_cell.angle_alpha   90.00
_cell.angle_beta   90.00
_cell.angle_gamma   90.00
#
_symmetry.space_group_name_H-M   'P 1'
#
loop_
_entity.id
_entity.type
_entity.pdbx_description
1 polymer ?
#
loop_
_entity_poly.entity_id
_entity_poly.type
_entity_poly.pdbx_seq_one_letter_code
_entity_poly.pdbx_strand_id
1 'polypeptide(L)'
;MPSTGIPLSETAEPADPRTLLTHHTLDATARAWLDEAVARVTDRPAAIRTLFPAARRRCGRTRLAAHLTVDEAVRAVLLAALPLGGQALADELAGLFRHGDPAEQRAVLRALYLFTDPQGGDTAREPLGDLALPLVREALRGNDSSLIEAALGPYGAARLPDAEYRQAVLKCVFHEIPLDRIAGLAARADAELARMLADFAHERVAAGRDVPVDIWPVVRTFPAAGRLTDRLTAETRAAVPDRREAAERALQALRPATASTASAPSAPNTASA
;
A
#
# COMPACT_ATOMS: atom_id res chain seq x y z
N MET A 1 -5.10 14.69 -17.32
CA MET A 1 -4.60 13.34 -17.65
C MET A 1 -5.53 12.35 -16.97
N PRO A 2 -6.38 11.60 -17.69
CA PRO A 2 -7.27 10.64 -17.06
C PRO A 2 -6.41 9.48 -16.55
N SER A 3 -6.42 9.26 -15.23
CA SER A 3 -5.79 8.11 -14.61
C SER A 3 -6.64 6.89 -14.96
N THR A 4 -6.16 6.07 -15.90
CA THR A 4 -6.82 4.84 -16.34
C THR A 4 -6.91 3.90 -15.13
N GLY A 5 -8.13 3.64 -14.66
CA GLY A 5 -8.37 2.71 -13.56
C GLY A 5 -7.89 1.32 -13.92
N ILE A 6 -6.79 0.89 -13.28
CA ILE A 6 -6.29 -0.47 -13.37
C ILE A 6 -7.26 -1.36 -12.56
N PRO A 7 -7.68 -2.53 -13.07
CA PRO A 7 -8.42 -3.49 -12.24
C PRO A 7 -7.62 -3.81 -10.98
N LEU A 8 -8.29 -4.20 -9.89
CA LEU A 8 -7.64 -4.73 -8.69
C LEU A 8 -6.85 -5.98 -9.09
N SER A 9 -5.63 -5.77 -9.58
CA SER A 9 -4.77 -6.83 -10.06
C SER A 9 -4.33 -7.62 -8.85
N GLU A 10 -4.28 -8.93 -9.00
CA GLU A 10 -3.62 -9.85 -8.09
C GLU A 10 -2.19 -9.31 -7.90
N THR A 11 -1.96 -8.60 -6.80
CA THR A 11 -0.70 -7.88 -6.59
C THR A 11 0.41 -8.90 -6.50
N ALA A 12 1.31 -8.89 -7.48
CA ALA A 12 2.63 -9.50 -7.37
C ALA A 12 3.23 -9.13 -6.01
N GLU A 13 3.84 -10.10 -5.32
CA GLU A 13 4.55 -9.83 -4.08
C GLU A 13 5.43 -8.59 -4.24
N PRO A 14 5.44 -7.66 -3.27
CA PRO A 14 6.25 -6.47 -3.38
C PRO A 14 7.71 -6.91 -3.57
N ALA A 15 8.33 -6.42 -4.63
CA ALA A 15 9.71 -6.78 -4.95
C ALA A 15 10.62 -6.54 -3.74
N ASP A 16 11.32 -7.59 -3.31
CA ASP A 16 12.20 -7.53 -2.15
C ASP A 16 13.26 -6.43 -2.37
N PRO A 17 13.33 -5.40 -1.51
CA PRO A 17 14.25 -4.29 -1.67
C PRO A 17 15.71 -4.74 -1.66
N ARG A 18 16.02 -5.86 -0.98
CA ARG A 18 17.37 -6.45 -0.94
C ARG A 18 17.74 -7.03 -2.31
N THR A 19 16.80 -7.70 -2.97
CA THR A 19 16.98 -8.24 -4.32
C THR A 19 17.16 -7.11 -5.33
N LEU A 20 16.31 -6.08 -5.26
CA LEU A 20 16.44 -4.90 -6.13
C LEU A 20 17.79 -4.18 -5.96
N LEU A 21 18.29 -4.07 -4.72
CA LEU A 21 19.59 -3.46 -4.45
C LEU A 21 20.76 -4.29 -5.02
N THR A 22 20.64 -5.62 -5.02
CA THR A 22 21.65 -6.52 -5.63
C THR A 22 21.80 -6.26 -7.12
N HIS A 23 20.70 -5.95 -7.82
CA HIS A 23 20.72 -5.62 -9.25
C HIS A 23 21.08 -4.15 -9.55
N HIS A 24 21.22 -3.31 -8.52
CA HIS A 24 21.60 -1.91 -8.67
C HIS A 24 23.10 -1.70 -8.46
N THR A 25 23.72 -0.95 -9.36
CA THR A 25 25.14 -0.58 -9.25
C THR A 25 25.31 0.52 -8.20
N LEU A 26 25.81 0.14 -7.03
CA LEU A 26 26.38 1.09 -6.07
C LEU A 26 27.82 1.41 -6.48
N ASP A 27 28.27 2.64 -6.25
CA ASP A 27 29.69 2.94 -6.37
C ASP A 27 30.51 2.12 -5.36
N ALA A 28 31.82 1.98 -5.62
CA ALA A 28 32.69 1.13 -4.80
C ALA A 28 32.76 1.58 -3.33
N THR A 29 32.63 2.88 -3.06
CA THR A 29 32.68 3.42 -1.69
C THR A 29 31.39 3.10 -0.93
N ALA A 30 30.24 3.27 -1.58
CA ALA A 30 28.93 2.92 -1.03
C ALA A 30 28.81 1.40 -0.78
N ARG A 31 29.30 0.58 -1.72
CA ARG A 31 29.32 -0.88 -1.58
C ARG A 31 30.18 -1.33 -0.40
N ALA A 32 31.43 -0.87 -0.34
CA ALA A 32 32.34 -1.20 0.76
C ALA A 32 31.77 -0.77 2.13
N TRP A 33 31.14 0.41 2.19
CA TRP A 33 30.48 0.87 3.42
C TRP A 33 29.30 -0.03 3.81
N LEU A 34 28.46 -0.45 2.86
CA LEU A 34 27.33 -1.34 3.12
C LEU A 34 27.81 -2.70 3.65
N ASP A 35 28.83 -3.29 3.02
CA ASP A 35 29.38 -4.58 3.42
C ASP A 35 29.96 -4.53 4.85
N GLU A 36 30.71 -3.47 5.19
CA GLU A 36 31.22 -3.23 6.55
C GLU A 36 30.07 -3.00 7.55
N ALA A 37 29.06 -2.21 7.16
CA ALA A 37 27.91 -1.92 8.02
C ALA A 37 27.10 -3.18 8.33
N VAL A 38 26.88 -4.05 7.34
CA VAL A 38 26.23 -5.36 7.52
C VAL A 38 27.03 -6.22 8.50
N ALA A 39 28.32 -6.40 8.25
CA ALA A 39 29.18 -7.20 9.14
C ALA A 39 29.16 -6.67 10.58
N ARG A 40 29.18 -5.34 10.75
CA ARG A 40 29.16 -4.70 12.07
C ARG A 40 27.80 -4.85 12.77
N VAL A 41 26.68 -4.75 12.06
CA VAL A 41 25.34 -4.98 12.62
C VAL A 41 25.17 -6.44 13.03
N THR A 42 25.68 -7.38 12.23
CA THR A 42 25.66 -8.81 12.57
C THR A 42 26.49 -9.13 13.82
N ASP A 43 27.66 -8.53 13.98
CA ASP A 43 28.53 -8.72 15.16
C ASP A 43 28.02 -7.95 16.40
N ARG A 44 27.54 -6.71 16.20
CA ARG A 44 27.08 -5.81 17.27
C ARG A 44 25.75 -5.15 16.88
N PRO A 45 24.59 -5.74 17.23
CA PRO A 45 23.28 -5.26 16.81
C PRO A 45 23.03 -3.77 17.09
N ALA A 46 23.47 -3.28 18.25
CA ALA A 46 23.33 -1.88 18.64
C ALA A 46 23.99 -0.86 17.69
N ALA A 47 24.93 -1.30 16.83
CA ALA A 47 25.54 -0.44 15.81
C ALA A 47 24.50 0.08 14.80
N ILE A 48 23.39 -0.64 14.60
CA ILE A 48 22.34 -0.23 13.66
C ILE A 48 21.78 1.15 13.96
N ARG A 49 21.72 1.54 15.24
CA ARG A 49 21.24 2.86 15.68
C ARG A 49 22.05 4.03 15.10
N THR A 50 23.30 3.79 14.72
CA THR A 50 24.17 4.79 14.08
C THR A 50 24.28 4.62 12.57
N LEU A 51 24.19 3.37 12.08
CA LEU A 51 24.38 3.03 10.67
C LEU A 51 23.11 3.23 9.85
N PHE A 52 21.95 2.97 10.45
CA PHE A 52 20.64 3.08 9.81
C PHE A 52 20.31 4.52 9.36
N PRO A 53 20.58 5.58 10.16
CA PRO A 53 20.44 6.95 9.68
C PRO A 53 21.49 7.35 8.63
N ALA A 54 22.67 6.75 8.69
CA ALA A 54 23.78 7.08 7.78
C ALA A 54 23.58 6.57 6.34
N ALA A 55 22.66 5.62 6.12
CA ALA A 55 22.38 4.98 4.83
C ALA A 55 22.25 6.00 3.69
N ARG A 56 21.45 7.04 3.90
CA ARG A 56 21.17 8.08 2.89
C ARG A 56 22.41 8.91 2.51
N ARG A 57 23.27 9.20 3.50
CA ARG A 57 24.52 9.94 3.27
C ARG A 57 25.56 9.08 2.56
N ARG A 58 25.54 7.77 2.80
CA ARG A 58 26.58 6.84 2.36
C ARG A 58 26.29 6.20 1.00
N CYS A 59 25.01 5.92 0.72
CA CYS A 59 24.59 5.21 -0.49
C CYS A 59 23.72 6.06 -1.42
N GLY A 60 23.37 7.29 -1.01
CA GLY A 60 22.49 8.16 -1.79
C GLY A 60 21.02 7.76 -1.71
N ARG A 61 20.21 8.35 -2.58
CA ARG A 61 18.73 8.29 -2.53
C ARG A 61 18.10 8.17 -3.93
N THR A 62 18.86 7.63 -4.88
CA THR A 62 18.39 7.40 -6.24
C THR A 62 17.20 6.45 -6.21
N ARG A 63 16.24 6.62 -7.13
CA ARG A 63 15.11 5.69 -7.23
C ARG A 63 15.57 4.35 -7.78
N LEU A 64 15.18 3.28 -7.10
CA LEU A 64 15.31 1.89 -7.56
C LEU A 64 14.05 1.41 -8.27
N ALA A 65 12.88 1.83 -7.77
CA ALA A 65 11.57 1.53 -8.33
C ALA A 65 10.63 2.72 -8.11
N ALA A 66 9.37 2.58 -8.52
CA ALA A 66 8.37 3.65 -8.45
C ALA A 66 8.32 4.35 -7.08
N HIS A 67 8.43 3.58 -5.99
CA HIS A 67 8.28 4.06 -4.62
C HIS A 67 9.44 3.72 -3.69
N LEU A 68 10.52 3.11 -4.20
CA LEU A 68 11.65 2.65 -3.38
C LEU A 68 12.93 3.40 -3.78
N THR A 69 13.65 3.94 -2.79
CA THR A 69 14.98 4.54 -3.00
C THR A 69 16.11 3.63 -2.51
N VAL A 70 17.33 3.91 -2.99
CA VAL A 70 18.54 3.19 -2.58
C VAL A 70 18.72 3.17 -1.06
N ASP A 71 18.52 4.30 -0.37
CA ASP A 71 18.68 4.35 1.08
C ASP A 71 17.64 3.54 1.85
N GLU A 72 16.42 3.43 1.33
CA GLU A 72 15.39 2.55 1.91
C GLU A 72 15.76 1.08 1.73
N ALA A 73 16.29 0.70 0.57
CA ALA A 73 16.73 -0.66 0.31
C ALA A 73 17.96 -1.05 1.14
N VAL A 74 18.92 -0.14 1.28
CA VAL A 74 20.07 -0.29 2.18
C VAL A 74 19.62 -0.48 3.62
N ARG A 75 18.66 0.32 4.09
CA ARG A 75 18.06 0.16 5.42
C ARG A 75 17.41 -1.21 5.60
N ALA A 76 16.69 -1.71 4.60
CA ALA A 76 16.13 -3.07 4.64
C ALA A 76 17.22 -4.15 4.72
N VAL A 77 18.34 -4.00 4.02
CA VAL A 77 19.51 -4.90 4.15
C VAL A 77 20.10 -4.86 5.56
N LEU A 78 20.28 -3.67 6.15
CA LEU A 78 20.78 -3.54 7.52
C LEU A 78 19.83 -4.17 8.56
N LEU A 79 18.52 -3.99 8.40
CA LEU A 79 17.52 -4.62 9.28
C LEU A 79 17.56 -6.14 9.16
N ALA A 80 17.68 -6.69 7.95
CA ALA A 80 17.78 -8.14 7.74
C ALA A 80 19.07 -8.74 8.33
N ALA A 81 20.14 -7.94 8.43
CA ALA A 81 21.41 -8.35 9.03
C ALA A 81 21.39 -8.46 10.57
N LEU A 82 20.34 -7.94 11.24
CA LEU A 82 20.19 -8.06 12.69
C LEU A 82 20.03 -9.52 13.10
N PRO A 83 20.89 -10.07 13.98
CA PRO A 83 20.76 -11.44 14.49
C PRO A 83 19.73 -11.51 15.64
N LEU A 84 18.61 -10.80 15.50
CA LEU A 84 17.57 -10.69 16.53
C LEU A 84 16.27 -11.33 16.01
N GLY A 85 15.50 -11.91 16.92
CA GLY A 85 14.14 -12.41 16.67
C GLY A 85 13.19 -11.98 17.79
N GLY A 86 11.90 -12.29 17.64
CA GLY A 86 10.88 -12.10 18.67
C GLY A 86 10.86 -10.69 19.27
N GLN A 87 10.77 -10.62 20.59
CA GLN A 87 10.65 -9.34 21.32
C GLN A 87 11.88 -8.45 21.16
N ALA A 88 13.10 -9.02 21.16
CA ALA A 88 14.32 -8.23 21.04
C ALA A 88 14.42 -7.50 19.69
N LEU A 89 13.99 -8.16 18.61
CA LEU A 89 13.87 -7.51 17.31
C LEU A 89 12.78 -6.43 17.32
N ALA A 90 11.60 -6.74 17.88
CA ALA A 90 10.49 -5.79 17.97
C ALA A 90 10.90 -4.50 18.71
N ASP A 91 11.63 -4.63 19.81
CA ASP A 91 12.11 -3.50 20.61
C ASP A 91 13.13 -2.65 19.83
N GLU A 92 14.06 -3.27 19.12
CA GLU A 92 15.05 -2.54 18.31
C GLU A 92 14.38 -1.80 17.14
N LEU A 93 13.44 -2.45 16.43
CA LEU A 93 12.64 -1.83 15.38
C LEU A 93 11.80 -0.66 15.91
N ALA A 94 11.21 -0.82 17.09
CA ALA A 94 10.44 0.23 17.73
C ALA A 94 11.31 1.42 18.15
N GLY A 95 12.54 1.15 18.60
CA GLY A 95 13.54 2.18 18.88
C GLY A 95 13.90 2.99 17.62
N LEU A 96 14.21 2.30 16.52
CA LEU A 96 14.51 2.92 15.22
C LEU A 96 13.31 3.72 14.67
N PHE A 97 12.10 3.20 14.80
CA PHE A 97 10.88 3.89 14.37
C PHE A 97 10.65 5.16 15.17
N ARG A 98 10.61 5.08 16.50
CA ARG A 98 10.23 6.22 17.35
C ARG A 98 11.23 7.38 17.34
N HIS A 99 12.50 7.10 17.09
CA HIS A 99 13.56 8.13 17.05
C HIS A 99 14.01 8.49 15.64
N GLY A 100 13.49 7.80 14.62
CA GLY A 100 13.87 8.03 13.23
C GLY A 100 13.10 9.18 12.59
N ASP A 101 13.68 9.73 11.52
CA ASP A 101 12.96 10.64 10.63
C ASP A 101 11.86 9.90 9.82
N PRO A 102 10.96 10.60 9.08
CA PRO A 102 9.90 9.94 8.33
C PRO A 102 10.38 8.92 7.29
N ALA A 103 11.59 9.09 6.71
CA ALA A 103 12.13 8.11 5.76
C ALA A 103 12.63 6.86 6.48
N GLU A 104 13.22 7.02 7.67
CA GLU A 104 13.64 5.93 8.55
C GLU A 104 12.45 5.14 9.10
N GLN A 105 11.42 5.84 9.58
CA GLN A 105 10.15 5.25 10.01
C GLN A 105 9.51 4.43 8.89
N ARG A 106 9.44 5.01 7.69
CA ARG A 106 8.90 4.32 6.51
C ARG A 106 9.71 3.07 6.17
N ALA A 107 11.04 3.13 6.25
CA ALA A 107 11.90 1.98 5.98
C ALA A 107 11.67 0.85 7.00
N VAL A 108 11.47 1.16 8.28
CA VAL A 108 11.11 0.16 9.31
C VAL A 108 9.78 -0.52 8.96
N LEU A 109 8.72 0.26 8.72
CA LEU A 109 7.38 -0.28 8.41
C LEU A 109 7.40 -1.17 7.17
N ARG A 110 8.08 -0.73 6.10
CA ARG A 110 8.18 -1.48 4.85
C ARG A 110 9.01 -2.75 4.99
N ALA A 111 9.94 -2.83 5.93
CA ALA A 111 10.76 -4.02 6.15
C ALA A 111 10.10 -5.08 7.04
N LEU A 112 8.98 -4.77 7.71
CA LEU A 112 8.36 -5.69 8.69
C LEU A 112 8.01 -7.07 8.10
N TYR A 113 7.64 -7.13 6.83
CA TYR A 113 7.29 -8.41 6.17
C TYR A 113 8.50 -9.34 5.99
N LEU A 114 9.74 -8.81 6.03
CA LEU A 114 10.95 -9.63 5.97
C LEU A 114 11.11 -10.52 7.21
N PHE A 115 10.30 -10.29 8.25
CA PHE A 115 10.32 -11.01 9.52
C PHE A 115 8.99 -11.73 9.81
N THR A 116 8.09 -11.84 8.82
CA THR A 116 6.83 -12.58 8.92
C THR A 116 6.96 -13.94 8.25
N ASP A 117 7.12 -14.96 9.09
CA ASP A 117 7.09 -16.40 8.79
C ASP A 117 8.21 -17.03 7.94
N PRO A 118 8.60 -18.28 8.25
CA PRO A 118 9.84 -18.91 7.81
C PRO A 118 9.80 -19.60 6.44
N GLN A 119 8.79 -19.33 5.58
CA GLN A 119 8.64 -20.11 4.33
C GLN A 119 9.71 -19.85 3.27
N GLY A 120 10.72 -19.01 3.52
CA GLY A 120 11.68 -18.66 2.47
C GLY A 120 13.04 -18.08 2.86
N GLY A 121 13.63 -18.33 4.05
CA GLY A 121 15.05 -17.98 4.14
C GLY A 121 15.85 -18.12 5.43
N ASP A 122 15.24 -18.11 6.62
CA ASP A 122 16.02 -18.32 7.86
C ASP A 122 15.11 -18.82 8.99
N THR A 123 15.10 -20.14 9.21
CA THR A 123 14.37 -20.79 10.31
C THR A 123 15.04 -20.57 11.67
N ALA A 124 16.18 -19.87 11.74
CA ALA A 124 16.94 -19.72 12.97
C ALA A 124 16.42 -18.63 13.91
N ARG A 125 15.54 -17.74 13.45
CA ARG A 125 15.03 -16.60 14.24
C ARG A 125 13.55 -16.76 14.58
N GLU A 126 13.22 -16.43 15.81
CA GLU A 126 11.82 -16.30 16.24
C GLU A 126 11.12 -15.20 15.39
N PRO A 127 9.99 -15.50 14.72
CA PRO A 127 9.30 -14.54 13.88
C PRO A 127 8.69 -13.39 14.70
N LEU A 128 8.46 -12.24 14.07
CA LEU A 128 7.86 -11.09 14.76
C LEU A 128 6.41 -11.35 15.22
N GLY A 129 5.67 -12.22 14.54
CA GLY A 129 4.27 -12.45 14.85
C GLY A 129 3.48 -11.13 14.86
N ASP A 130 2.78 -10.86 15.97
CA ASP A 130 2.01 -9.62 16.19
C ASP A 130 2.81 -8.54 16.95
N LEU A 131 4.07 -8.81 17.32
CA LEU A 131 4.88 -7.95 18.18
C LEU A 131 5.16 -6.57 17.57
N ALA A 132 5.15 -6.45 16.24
CA ALA A 132 5.32 -5.17 15.55
C ALA A 132 3.99 -4.48 15.18
N LEU A 133 2.84 -5.06 15.52
CA LEU A 133 1.52 -4.44 15.30
C LEU A 133 1.35 -3.07 16.01
N PRO A 134 1.93 -2.83 17.20
CA PRO A 134 1.92 -1.49 17.80
C PRO A 134 2.53 -0.40 16.90
N LEU A 135 3.57 -0.69 16.11
CA LEU A 135 4.20 0.27 15.19
C LEU A 135 3.27 0.64 14.03
N VAL A 136 2.59 -0.37 13.46
CA VAL A 136 1.56 -0.16 12.42
C VAL A 136 0.46 0.74 12.97
N ARG A 137 -0.07 0.43 14.16
CA ARG A 137 -1.10 1.25 14.80
C ARG A 137 -0.61 2.66 15.11
N GLU A 138 0.65 2.83 15.51
CA GLU A 138 1.25 4.14 15.77
C GLU A 138 1.31 5.00 14.51
N ALA A 139 1.81 4.44 13.40
CA ALA A 139 1.81 5.10 12.10
C ALA A 139 0.38 5.48 11.64
N LEU A 140 -0.59 4.57 11.83
CA LEU A 140 -1.99 4.80 11.46
C LEU A 140 -2.70 5.84 12.34
N ARG A 141 -2.20 6.17 13.55
CA ARG A 141 -2.71 7.30 14.35
C ARG A 141 -2.23 8.65 13.82
N GLY A 142 -1.07 8.69 13.15
CA GLY A 142 -0.51 9.90 12.53
C GLY A 142 -1.21 10.30 11.22
N ASN A 143 -0.78 11.41 10.63
CA ASN A 143 -1.36 11.96 9.39
C ASN A 143 -0.36 12.00 8.21
N ASP A 144 0.83 11.42 8.37
CA ASP A 144 1.81 11.34 7.29
C ASP A 144 1.41 10.24 6.29
N SER A 145 1.01 10.65 5.08
CA SER A 145 0.54 9.71 4.05
C SER A 145 1.59 8.65 3.68
N SER A 146 2.88 8.96 3.76
CA SER A 146 3.93 8.00 3.43
C SER A 146 4.09 6.92 4.49
N LEU A 147 3.81 7.25 5.76
CA LEU A 147 3.80 6.29 6.87
C LEU A 147 2.51 5.48 6.90
N ILE A 148 1.36 6.11 6.63
CA ILE A 148 0.07 5.42 6.52
C ILE A 148 0.14 4.36 5.40
N GLU A 149 0.63 4.74 4.22
CA GLU A 149 0.84 3.82 3.09
C GLU A 149 1.75 2.64 3.49
N ALA A 150 2.90 2.93 4.11
CA ALA A 150 3.84 1.91 4.53
C ALA A 150 3.29 0.98 5.63
N ALA A 151 2.48 1.50 6.54
CA ALA A 151 1.82 0.72 7.59
C ALA A 151 0.84 -0.30 7.02
N LEU A 152 0.26 -0.03 5.85
CA LEU A 152 -0.61 -0.93 5.10
C LEU A 152 0.12 -1.77 4.03
N GLY A 153 1.44 -1.93 4.18
CA GLY A 153 2.21 -2.96 3.48
C GLY A 153 1.85 -4.39 3.92
N PRO A 154 2.55 -5.42 3.41
CA PRO A 154 2.17 -6.83 3.61
C PRO A 154 2.02 -7.23 5.09
N TYR A 155 2.89 -6.72 5.97
CA TYR A 155 2.78 -6.98 7.41
C TYR A 155 1.45 -6.46 7.97
N GLY A 156 1.11 -5.18 7.74
CA GLY A 156 -0.13 -4.60 8.25
C GLY A 156 -1.35 -5.26 7.66
N ALA A 157 -1.32 -5.56 6.36
CA ALA A 157 -2.38 -6.29 5.67
C ALA A 157 -2.59 -7.71 6.22
N ALA A 158 -1.53 -8.40 6.63
CA ALA A 158 -1.65 -9.74 7.21
C ALA A 158 -2.07 -9.73 8.69
N ARG A 159 -1.68 -8.71 9.46
CA ARG A 159 -1.78 -8.72 10.93
C ARG A 159 -2.87 -7.83 11.52
N LEU A 160 -3.34 -6.79 10.81
CA LEU A 160 -4.43 -5.94 11.30
C LEU A 160 -5.73 -6.75 11.38
N PRO A 161 -6.49 -6.68 12.50
CA PRO A 161 -7.86 -7.18 12.54
C PRO A 161 -8.72 -6.51 11.46
N ASP A 162 -9.73 -7.22 10.94
CA ASP A 162 -10.53 -6.71 9.81
C ASP A 162 -11.12 -5.32 10.07
N ALA A 163 -11.65 -5.07 11.28
CA ALA A 163 -12.22 -3.77 11.62
C ALA A 163 -11.18 -2.64 11.53
N GLU A 164 -9.96 -2.87 12.02
CA GLU A 164 -8.87 -1.89 11.96
C GLU A 164 -8.37 -1.69 10.52
N TYR A 165 -8.26 -2.77 9.75
CA TYR A 165 -7.85 -2.71 8.35
C TYR A 165 -8.85 -1.89 7.52
N ARG A 166 -10.16 -2.09 7.68
CA ARG A 166 -11.19 -1.28 6.99
C ARG A 166 -11.08 0.20 7.31
N GLN A 167 -10.89 0.54 8.59
CA GLN A 167 -10.71 1.94 9.02
C GLN A 167 -9.43 2.55 8.45
N ALA A 168 -8.35 1.78 8.38
CA ALA A 168 -7.10 2.22 7.78
C ALA A 168 -7.22 2.43 6.26
N VAL A 169 -7.94 1.55 5.54
CA VAL A 169 -8.27 1.75 4.13
C VAL A 169 -9.10 3.01 3.92
N LEU A 170 -10.14 3.21 4.75
CA LEU A 170 -10.95 4.43 4.66
C LEU A 170 -10.11 5.69 4.92
N LYS A 171 -9.19 5.63 5.89
CA LYS A 171 -8.22 6.70 6.15
C LYS A 171 -7.35 6.98 4.92
N CYS A 172 -6.89 5.96 4.20
CA CYS A 172 -6.13 6.14 2.97
C CYS A 172 -6.91 6.95 1.92
N VAL A 173 -8.20 6.67 1.75
CA VAL A 173 -9.06 7.42 0.84
C VAL A 173 -9.17 8.89 1.27
N PHE A 174 -9.31 9.17 2.57
CA PHE A 174 -9.31 10.54 3.09
C PHE A 174 -7.98 11.29 2.89
N HIS A 175 -6.86 10.57 2.89
CA HIS A 175 -5.51 11.11 2.67
C HIS A 175 -5.04 11.02 1.22
N GLU A 176 -5.93 10.67 0.28
CA GLU A 176 -5.65 10.52 -1.15
C GLU A 176 -4.50 9.55 -1.45
N ILE A 177 -4.33 8.53 -0.61
CA ILE A 177 -3.38 7.43 -0.82
C ILE A 177 -4.02 6.44 -1.81
N PRO A 178 -3.35 6.16 -2.96
CA PRO A 178 -3.90 5.24 -3.96
C PRO A 178 -4.14 3.84 -3.39
N LEU A 179 -5.35 3.32 -3.58
CA LEU A 179 -5.74 2.02 -3.03
C LEU A 179 -5.00 0.83 -3.65
N ASP A 180 -4.45 0.98 -4.85
CA ASP A 180 -3.59 -0.02 -5.51
C ASP A 180 -2.24 -0.23 -4.81
N ARG A 181 -1.87 0.66 -3.86
CA ARG A 181 -0.66 0.53 -3.03
C ARG A 181 -0.89 -0.20 -1.72
N ILE A 182 -2.15 -0.47 -1.37
CA ILE A 182 -2.51 -1.13 -0.11
C ILE A 182 -2.42 -2.64 -0.32
N ALA A 183 -1.57 -3.31 0.45
CA ALA A 183 -1.41 -4.75 0.33
C ALA A 183 -2.70 -5.48 0.77
N GLY A 184 -3.03 -6.56 0.07
CA GLY A 184 -4.14 -7.45 0.44
C GLY A 184 -5.55 -6.90 0.23
N LEU A 185 -5.72 -5.71 -0.37
CA LEU A 185 -7.03 -5.07 -0.49
C LEU A 185 -8.04 -5.95 -1.25
N ALA A 186 -7.65 -6.57 -2.35
CA ALA A 186 -8.53 -7.44 -3.13
C ALA A 186 -9.01 -8.66 -2.32
N ALA A 187 -8.12 -9.26 -1.52
CA ALA A 187 -8.42 -10.44 -0.71
C ALA A 187 -9.21 -10.10 0.56
N ARG A 188 -9.03 -8.90 1.11
CA ARG A 188 -9.66 -8.45 2.36
C ARG A 188 -10.88 -7.57 2.16
N ALA A 189 -11.17 -7.16 0.93
CA ALA A 189 -12.37 -6.41 0.61
C ALA A 189 -13.61 -7.22 0.96
N ASP A 190 -14.56 -6.58 1.63
CA ASP A 190 -15.79 -7.22 2.07
C ASP A 190 -16.98 -6.26 2.02
N ALA A 191 -18.16 -6.78 2.38
CA ALA A 191 -19.40 -6.02 2.30
C ALA A 191 -19.39 -4.77 3.21
N GLU A 192 -18.73 -4.83 4.36
CA GLU A 192 -18.64 -3.70 5.28
C GLU A 192 -17.70 -2.61 4.76
N LEU A 193 -16.53 -2.97 4.23
CA LEU A 193 -15.64 -2.01 3.59
C LEU A 193 -16.33 -1.32 2.40
N ALA A 194 -17.00 -2.09 1.55
CA ALA A 194 -17.72 -1.54 0.42
C ALA A 194 -18.88 -0.61 0.85
N ARG A 195 -19.56 -0.92 1.95
CA ARG A 195 -20.58 -0.04 2.54
C ARG A 195 -19.94 1.28 3.02
N MET A 196 -18.84 1.22 3.76
CA MET A 196 -18.11 2.41 4.23
C MET A 196 -17.64 3.29 3.07
N LEU A 197 -17.06 2.70 2.02
CA LEU A 197 -16.63 3.44 0.83
C LEU A 197 -17.82 4.04 0.06
N ALA A 198 -18.96 3.34 0.01
CA ALA A 198 -20.18 3.87 -0.59
C ALA A 198 -20.76 5.06 0.20
N ASP A 199 -20.70 5.02 1.54
CA ASP A 199 -21.11 6.15 2.38
C ASP A 199 -20.19 7.35 2.17
N PHE A 200 -18.87 7.13 2.15
CA PHE A 200 -17.90 8.17 1.79
C PHE A 200 -18.17 8.80 0.41
N ALA A 201 -18.45 7.96 -0.61
CA ALA A 201 -18.77 8.44 -1.96
C ALA A 201 -20.00 9.35 -1.97
N HIS A 202 -21.05 8.95 -1.23
CA HIS A 202 -22.27 9.73 -1.08
C HIS A 202 -22.00 11.07 -0.37
N GLU A 203 -21.22 11.08 0.72
CA GLU A 203 -20.83 12.29 1.44
C GLU A 203 -20.04 13.27 0.56
N ARG A 204 -19.14 12.76 -0.29
CA ARG A 204 -18.40 13.56 -1.29
C ARG A 204 -19.35 14.23 -2.27
N VAL A 205 -20.26 13.45 -2.87
CA VAL A 205 -21.25 13.95 -3.83
C VAL A 205 -22.21 14.95 -3.19
N ALA A 206 -22.69 14.68 -1.97
CA ALA A 206 -23.55 15.59 -1.23
C ALA A 206 -22.90 16.96 -0.98
N ALA A 207 -21.56 16.99 -0.89
CA ALA A 207 -20.76 18.21 -0.81
C ALA A 207 -20.37 18.81 -2.17
N GLY A 208 -20.86 18.27 -3.29
CA GLY A 208 -20.54 18.72 -4.66
C GLY A 208 -19.12 18.34 -5.12
N ARG A 209 -18.48 17.35 -4.47
CA ARG A 209 -17.08 16.99 -4.72
C ARG A 209 -16.97 15.65 -5.43
N ASP A 210 -15.92 15.51 -6.25
CA ASP A 210 -15.67 14.28 -7.01
C ASP A 210 -15.30 13.09 -6.11
N VAL A 211 -15.61 11.88 -6.56
CA VAL A 211 -15.29 10.65 -5.83
C VAL A 211 -13.98 10.05 -6.40
N PRO A 212 -13.01 9.66 -5.57
CA PRO A 212 -11.81 8.95 -6.00
C PRO A 212 -12.15 7.70 -6.83
N VAL A 213 -11.48 7.55 -7.97
CA VAL A 213 -11.82 6.50 -8.96
C VAL A 213 -11.50 5.08 -8.48
N ASP A 214 -10.53 4.95 -7.59
CA ASP A 214 -9.98 3.70 -7.10
C ASP A 214 -10.87 2.98 -6.09
N ILE A 215 -11.90 3.65 -5.54
CA ILE A 215 -12.89 2.99 -4.66
C ILE A 215 -13.91 2.16 -5.44
N TRP A 216 -14.17 2.51 -6.72
CA TRP A 216 -15.25 1.91 -7.50
C TRP A 216 -15.12 0.40 -7.72
N PRO A 217 -13.92 -0.17 -7.98
CA PRO A 217 -13.75 -1.62 -8.04
C PRO A 217 -14.24 -2.34 -6.78
N VAL A 218 -13.95 -1.80 -5.59
CA VAL A 218 -14.41 -2.39 -4.32
C VAL A 218 -15.92 -2.23 -4.19
N VAL A 219 -16.45 -1.02 -4.37
CA VAL A 219 -17.90 -0.76 -4.21
C VAL A 219 -18.75 -1.63 -5.14
N ARG A 220 -18.35 -1.78 -6.42
CA ARG A 220 -19.07 -2.58 -7.43
C ARG A 220 -19.12 -4.07 -7.11
N THR A 221 -18.14 -4.59 -6.37
CA THR A 221 -18.03 -6.01 -6.06
C THR A 221 -19.10 -6.48 -5.06
N PHE A 222 -19.69 -5.55 -4.28
CA PHE A 222 -20.59 -5.88 -3.18
C PHE A 222 -21.98 -5.23 -3.35
N PRO A 223 -23.01 -5.73 -2.62
CA PRO A 223 -24.38 -5.19 -2.70
C PRO A 223 -24.52 -3.70 -2.36
N ALA A 224 -23.51 -3.08 -1.72
CA ALA A 224 -23.48 -1.65 -1.43
C ALA A 224 -23.65 -0.78 -2.68
N ALA A 225 -23.23 -1.25 -3.87
CA ALA A 225 -23.39 -0.53 -5.12
C ALA A 225 -24.85 -0.19 -5.46
N GLY A 226 -25.80 -1.11 -5.22
CA GLY A 226 -27.22 -0.87 -5.51
C GLY A 226 -27.78 0.27 -4.66
N ARG A 227 -27.58 0.20 -3.34
CA ARG A 227 -27.99 1.26 -2.40
C ARG A 227 -27.34 2.60 -2.71
N LEU A 228 -26.08 2.59 -3.12
CA LEU A 228 -25.39 3.83 -3.53
C LEU A 228 -26.02 4.42 -4.80
N THR A 229 -26.33 3.59 -5.79
CA THR A 229 -26.96 4.01 -7.05
C THR A 229 -28.28 4.73 -6.78
N ASP A 230 -29.12 4.19 -5.90
CA ASP A 230 -30.39 4.81 -5.52
C ASP A 230 -30.18 6.18 -4.87
N ARG A 231 -29.24 6.27 -3.93
CA ARG A 231 -28.90 7.53 -3.26
C ARG A 231 -28.36 8.56 -4.25
N LEU A 232 -27.40 8.20 -5.09
CA LEU A 232 -26.84 9.10 -6.11
C LEU A 232 -27.91 9.55 -7.13
N THR A 233 -28.88 8.70 -7.46
CA THR A 233 -30.01 9.05 -8.32
C THR A 233 -30.93 10.08 -7.66
N ALA A 234 -31.04 10.09 -6.33
CA ALA A 234 -31.74 11.18 -5.64
C ALA A 234 -30.96 12.51 -5.75
N GLU A 235 -29.63 12.46 -5.71
CA GLU A 235 -28.76 13.64 -5.76
C GLU A 235 -28.77 14.38 -7.10
N THR A 236 -29.09 13.70 -8.21
CA THR A 236 -29.26 14.36 -9.52
C THR A 236 -30.46 15.33 -9.55
N ARG A 237 -31.35 15.28 -8.54
CA ARG A 237 -32.48 16.20 -8.37
C ARG A 237 -32.22 17.29 -7.33
N ALA A 238 -31.01 17.38 -6.77
CA ALA A 238 -30.67 18.40 -5.78
C ALA A 238 -30.83 19.83 -6.33
N ALA A 239 -31.25 20.77 -5.49
CA ALA A 239 -31.34 22.18 -5.88
C ALA A 239 -29.96 22.80 -6.19
N VAL A 240 -28.90 22.27 -5.56
CA VAL A 240 -27.52 22.74 -5.72
C VAL A 240 -26.92 22.13 -6.99
N PRO A 241 -26.49 22.93 -7.99
CA PRO A 241 -25.94 22.44 -9.25
C PRO A 241 -24.74 21.50 -9.06
N ASP A 242 -23.75 21.88 -8.25
CA ASP A 242 -22.53 21.09 -8.03
C ASP A 242 -22.82 19.68 -7.50
N ARG A 243 -23.83 19.53 -6.64
CA ARG A 243 -24.27 18.23 -6.11
C ARG A 243 -24.89 17.35 -7.20
N ARG A 244 -25.68 17.94 -8.11
CA ARG A 244 -26.25 17.21 -9.25
C ARG A 244 -25.15 16.74 -10.20
N GLU A 245 -24.24 17.64 -10.56
CA GLU A 245 -23.16 17.33 -11.50
C GLU A 245 -22.20 16.28 -10.93
N ALA A 246 -21.85 16.37 -9.64
CA ALA A 246 -21.06 15.36 -8.96
C ALA A 246 -21.76 14.00 -8.93
N ALA A 247 -23.09 13.98 -8.73
CA ALA A 247 -23.89 12.76 -8.75
C ALA A 247 -23.92 12.10 -10.13
N GLU A 248 -24.08 12.89 -11.20
CA GLU A 248 -24.03 12.40 -12.58
C GLU A 248 -22.68 11.77 -12.91
N ARG A 249 -21.57 12.43 -12.54
CA ARG A 249 -20.22 11.88 -12.71
C ARG A 249 -20.02 10.59 -11.91
N ALA A 250 -20.47 10.55 -10.66
CA ALA A 250 -20.37 9.37 -9.81
C ALA A 250 -21.19 8.18 -10.35
N LEU A 251 -22.42 8.43 -10.84
CA LEU A 251 -23.24 7.41 -11.50
C LEU A 251 -22.56 6.86 -12.75
N GLN A 252 -21.96 7.74 -13.56
CA GLN A 252 -21.23 7.32 -14.75
C GLN A 252 -20.02 6.44 -14.41
N ALA A 253 -19.28 6.78 -13.34
CA ALA A 253 -18.12 6.01 -12.91
C ALA A 253 -18.48 4.68 -12.21
N LEU A 254 -19.64 4.62 -11.55
CA LEU A 254 -20.13 3.41 -10.87
C LEU A 254 -20.66 2.36 -11.86
N ARG A 255 -21.05 2.76 -13.08
CA ARG A 255 -21.47 1.82 -14.13
C ARG A 255 -20.34 0.81 -14.38
N PRO A 256 -20.65 -0.50 -14.52
CA PRO A 256 -19.66 -1.46 -14.98
C PRO A 256 -19.14 -1.01 -16.34
N ALA A 257 -17.83 -1.11 -16.57
CA ALA A 257 -17.29 -0.94 -17.90
C ALA A 257 -17.97 -1.99 -18.78
N THR A 258 -18.86 -1.54 -19.67
CA THR A 258 -19.49 -2.42 -20.64
C THR A 258 -18.38 -3.16 -21.35
N ALA A 259 -18.40 -4.50 -21.32
CA ALA A 259 -17.63 -5.29 -22.26
C ALA A 259 -17.90 -4.70 -23.64
N SER A 260 -16.87 -4.11 -24.25
CA SER A 260 -16.96 -3.59 -25.61
C SER A 260 -17.41 -4.76 -26.48
N THR A 261 -18.69 -4.76 -26.84
CA THR A 261 -19.22 -5.71 -27.82
C THR A 261 -18.53 -5.37 -29.12
N ALA A 262 -17.47 -6.11 -29.41
CA ALA A 262 -16.89 -6.18 -30.74
C ALA A 262 -18.05 -6.49 -31.69
N SER A 263 -18.46 -5.48 -32.43
CA SER A 263 -19.32 -5.61 -33.59
C SER A 263 -18.56 -6.50 -34.58
N ALA A 264 -18.91 -7.79 -34.62
CA ALA A 264 -18.44 -8.68 -35.65
C ALA A 264 -19.06 -8.20 -36.97
N PRO A 265 -18.26 -7.98 -38.03
CA PRO A 265 -18.82 -7.65 -39.34
C PRO A 265 -19.54 -8.88 -39.90
N SER A 266 -20.81 -8.70 -40.27
CA SER A 266 -21.60 -9.69 -40.97
C SER A 266 -20.87 -10.17 -42.23
N ALA A 267 -20.56 -11.46 -42.30
CA ALA A 267 -20.00 -12.08 -43.50
C ALA A 267 -21.04 -12.09 -44.64
N PRO A 268 -20.62 -11.92 -45.91
CA PRO A 268 -21.53 -11.95 -47.04
C PRO A 268 -22.00 -13.38 -47.36
N ASN A 269 -23.29 -13.50 -47.61
CA ASN A 269 -23.99 -14.71 -48.03
C ASN A 269 -23.50 -15.14 -49.43
N THR A 270 -22.84 -16.29 -49.53
CA THR A 270 -22.59 -16.96 -50.82
C THR A 270 -23.70 -17.97 -51.07
N ALA A 271 -24.65 -17.56 -51.91
CA ALA A 271 -25.62 -18.47 -52.51
C ALA A 271 -24.91 -19.36 -53.53
N SER A 272 -25.08 -20.68 -53.38
CA SER A 272 -24.92 -21.64 -54.48
C SER A 272 -26.30 -21.95 -55.06
N ALA A 273 -26.49 -21.57 -56.32
CA ALA A 273 -27.25 -22.29 -57.35
C ALA A 273 -26.99 -21.59 -58.69
#